data_AF-A0A526YE83-F1
#
_entry.id   AF-A0A526YE83-F1
#
_cell.length_a   1.000
_cell.length_b   1.000
_cell.length_c   1.000
_cell.angle_alpha   90.00
_cell.angle_beta   90.00
_cell.angle_gamma   90.00
#
_symmetry.space_group_name_H-M   'P 1'
#
loop_
_entity.id
_entity.type
_entity.pdbx_description
1 polymer ?
#
loop_
_entity_poly.entity_id
_entity_poly.type
_entity_poly.pdbx_seq_one_letter_code
_entity_poly.pdbx_strand_id
1 'polypeptide(L)'
;MNNLLTALLMLIIVFVIAAGAIFFLSREEATVPIAETYGPNPTLPEPTPTWLPTVHVARATPWPQGTRPTAAQGFAVNEYAGGLDHPRWLYVLPNGDVLVAESNAPPRP
;
A
#
# COMPACT_ATOMS: atom_id res chain seq x y z
N MET A 1 -49.33 5.75 9.04
CA MET A 1 -48.15 4.90 9.33
C MET A 1 -47.55 4.32 8.05
N ASN A 2 -48.37 3.87 7.10
CA ASN A 2 -47.90 3.23 5.85
C ASN A 2 -47.24 4.20 4.86
N ASN A 3 -47.71 5.46 4.80
CA ASN A 3 -47.18 6.52 3.94
C ASN A 3 -45.79 7.04 4.37
N LEU A 4 -45.53 7.10 5.68
CA LEU A 4 -44.21 7.45 6.20
C LEU A 4 -43.21 6.32 5.95
N LEU A 5 -43.63 5.07 6.14
CA LEU A 5 -42.80 3.89 5.89
C LEU A 5 -42.43 3.76 4.41
N THR A 6 -43.38 3.97 3.48
CA THR A 6 -43.11 3.93 2.05
C THR A 6 -42.19 5.07 1.59
N ALA A 7 -42.35 6.28 2.13
CA ALA A 7 -41.45 7.39 1.86
C ALA A 7 -40.02 7.11 2.34
N LEU A 8 -39.87 6.51 3.53
CA LEU A 8 -38.57 6.12 4.08
C LEU A 8 -37.90 5.04 3.22
N LEU A 9 -38.65 4.03 2.77
CA LEU A 9 -38.13 2.97 1.89
C LEU A 9 -37.68 3.53 0.53
N MET A 10 -38.44 4.45 -0.06
CA MET A 10 -38.05 5.11 -1.31
C MET A 10 -36.76 5.94 -1.15
N LEU A 11 -36.62 6.65 -0.02
CA LEU A 11 -35.40 7.39 0.28
C LEU A 11 -34.18 6.47 0.39
N ILE A 12 -34.32 5.33 1.09
CA ILE A 12 -33.25 4.33 1.23
C ILE A 12 -32.87 3.77 -0.14
N ILE A 13 -33.84 3.44 -0.99
CA ILE A 13 -33.57 2.93 -2.35
C ILE A 13 -32.79 3.96 -3.17
N VAL A 14 -33.21 5.23 -3.17
CA VAL A 14 -32.50 6.30 -3.89
C VAL A 14 -31.07 6.46 -3.35
N PHE A 15 -30.90 6.39 -2.03
CA PHE A 15 -29.58 6.48 -1.42
C PHE A 15 -28.67 5.31 -1.81
N VAL A 16 -29.18 4.08 -1.83
CA VAL A 16 -28.43 2.89 -2.25
C VAL A 16 -28.04 2.97 -3.73
N ILE A 17 -28.94 3.44 -4.60
CA ILE A 17 -28.64 3.63 -6.03
C ILE A 17 -27.56 4.69 -6.21
N ALA A 18 -27.68 5.83 -5.52
CA ALA A 18 -26.68 6.89 -5.57
C ALA A 18 -25.31 6.42 -5.07
N ALA A 19 -25.28 5.69 -3.94
CA ALA A 19 -24.05 5.12 -3.40
C ALA A 19 -23.41 4.09 -4.35
N GLY A 20 -24.22 3.22 -4.97
CA GLY A 20 -23.76 2.25 -5.96
C GLY A 20 -23.19 2.91 -7.22
N ALA A 21 -23.84 3.98 -7.71
CA ALA A 21 -23.34 4.76 -8.84
C ALA A 21 -22.01 5.45 -8.52
N ILE A 22 -21.88 6.06 -7.33
CA ILE A 22 -20.62 6.68 -6.88
C ILE A 22 -19.52 5.62 -6.79
N PHE A 23 -19.79 4.45 -6.22
CA PHE A 23 -18.81 3.37 -6.11
C PHE A 23 -18.34 2.86 -7.47
N PHE A 24 -19.24 2.73 -8.44
CA PHE A 24 -18.91 2.24 -9.78
C PHE A 24 -18.13 3.29 -10.60
N LEU A 25 -18.52 4.56 -10.52
CA LEU A 25 -17.89 5.66 -11.25
C LEU A 25 -16.55 6.10 -10.65
N SER A 26 -16.27 5.77 -9.39
CA SER A 26 -15.00 6.09 -8.71
C SER A 26 -13.90 5.05 -8.91
N ARG A 27 -14.08 4.08 -9.82
CA ARG A 27 -13.04 3.09 -10.11
C ARG A 27 -11.95 3.68 -11.01
N GLU A 28 -10.70 3.52 -10.59
CA GLU A 28 -9.52 3.90 -11.37
C GLU A 28 -8.76 2.64 -11.82
N GLU A 29 -8.26 2.65 -13.06
CA GLU A 29 -7.43 1.59 -13.62
C GLU A 29 -6.16 2.19 -14.24
N ALA A 30 -5.08 1.41 -14.26
CA ALA A 30 -3.83 1.83 -14.88
C ALA A 30 -3.99 1.88 -16.40
N THR A 31 -3.77 3.06 -16.99
CA THR A 31 -3.84 3.27 -18.44
C THR A 31 -2.51 3.02 -19.16
N VAL A 32 -1.41 2.95 -18.40
CA VAL A 32 -0.05 2.73 -18.92
C VAL A 32 0.41 1.31 -18.57
N PRO A 33 0.90 0.52 -19.54
CA PRO A 33 1.47 -0.80 -19.28
C PRO A 33 2.68 -0.72 -18.32
N ILE A 34 2.81 -1.68 -17.41
CA ILE A 34 3.91 -1.71 -16.41
C ILE A 34 5.32 -1.65 -17.04
N ALA A 35 5.48 -2.19 -18.25
CA ALA A 35 6.76 -2.20 -18.96
C ALA A 35 7.24 -0.78 -19.34
N GLU A 36 6.32 0.19 -19.44
CA GLU A 36 6.62 1.57 -19.81
C GLU A 36 6.86 2.49 -18.60
N THR A 37 6.65 1.99 -17.38
CA THR A 37 6.77 2.80 -16.14
C THR A 37 8.18 2.80 -15.56
N TYR A 38 9.17 2.16 -16.21
CA TYR A 38 10.56 2.11 -15.75
C TYR A 38 11.55 2.17 -16.93
N GLY A 39 12.81 2.50 -16.65
CA GLY A 39 13.88 2.63 -17.64
C GLY A 39 14.38 4.08 -17.80
N PRO A 40 15.26 4.35 -18.79
CA PRO A 40 15.87 5.67 -18.97
C PRO A 40 14.90 6.79 -19.37
N ASN A 41 13.78 6.43 -20.00
CA ASN A 41 12.76 7.37 -20.44
C ASN A 41 11.35 6.77 -20.22
N PRO A 42 10.87 6.73 -18.97
CA PRO A 42 9.57 6.13 -18.65
C PRO A 42 8.41 7.04 -19.07
N THR A 43 7.28 6.44 -19.44
CA THR A 43 6.02 7.16 -19.68
C THR A 43 5.40 7.54 -18.34
N LEU A 44 5.24 8.85 -18.09
CA LEU A 44 4.58 9.36 -16.89
C LEU A 44 3.15 9.76 -17.25
N PRO A 45 2.11 9.08 -16.72
CA PRO A 45 0.74 9.52 -16.93
C PRO A 45 0.49 10.85 -16.22
N GLU A 46 -0.37 11.67 -16.81
CA GLU A 46 -0.81 12.93 -16.21
C GLU A 46 -1.54 12.66 -14.87
N PRO A 47 -1.43 13.57 -13.88
CA PRO A 47 -2.16 13.44 -12.62
C PRO A 47 -3.68 13.44 -12.81
N THR A 48 -4.38 12.53 -12.12
CA THR A 48 -5.85 12.47 -12.10
C THR A 48 -6.38 12.97 -10.76
N PRO A 49 -6.71 14.27 -10.62
CA PRO A 49 -7.21 14.80 -9.35
C PRO A 49 -8.62 14.30 -9.07
N THR A 50 -8.79 13.60 -7.94
CA THR A 50 -10.08 13.14 -7.44
C THR A 50 -10.42 13.76 -6.10
N TRP A 51 -11.72 13.92 -5.82
CA TRP A 51 -12.21 14.49 -4.56
C TRP A 51 -11.98 13.57 -3.36
N LEU A 52 -11.94 12.26 -3.61
CA LEU A 52 -11.65 11.21 -2.64
C LEU A 52 -10.42 10.44 -3.15
N PRO A 53 -9.25 10.54 -2.49
CA PRO A 53 -8.04 9.90 -2.98
C PRO A 53 -8.12 8.38 -2.84
N THR A 54 -7.66 7.67 -3.87
CA THR A 54 -7.43 6.22 -3.80
C THR A 54 -6.17 5.95 -3.00
N VAL A 55 -6.30 5.27 -1.85
CA VAL A 55 -5.16 4.86 -1.03
C VAL A 55 -5.07 3.34 -1.00
N HIS A 56 -4.04 2.78 -1.64
CA HIS A 56 -3.77 1.33 -1.62
C HIS A 56 -2.44 1.06 -0.90
N VAL A 57 -2.49 1.04 0.44
CA VAL A 57 -1.31 0.67 1.23
C VAL A 57 -1.14 -0.84 1.17
N ALA A 58 -0.04 -1.30 0.57
CA ALA A 58 0.32 -2.71 0.60
C ALA A 58 0.58 -3.16 2.05
N ARG A 59 -0.06 -4.26 2.47
CA ARG A 59 0.22 -4.85 3.78
C ARG A 59 1.57 -5.53 3.73
N ALA A 60 2.54 -5.05 4.51
CA ALA A 60 3.80 -5.75 4.70
C ALA A 60 3.53 -7.13 5.32
N THR A 61 4.06 -8.18 4.69
CA THR A 61 3.96 -9.56 5.20
C THR A 61 5.37 -10.01 5.58
N PRO A 62 5.61 -10.47 6.81
CA PRO A 62 6.92 -10.97 7.20
C PRO A 62 7.24 -12.26 6.44
N TRP A 63 8.54 -12.53 6.30
CA TRP A 63 9.01 -13.79 5.76
C TRP A 63 8.65 -14.94 6.73
N PRO A 64 8.20 -16.11 6.23
CA PRO A 64 8.04 -17.29 7.08
C PRO A 64 9.36 -17.66 7.78
N GLN A 65 9.27 -18.29 8.96
CA GLN A 65 10.46 -18.63 9.73
C GLN A 65 11.43 -19.50 8.92
N GLY A 66 12.72 -19.14 8.96
CA GLY A 66 13.78 -19.89 8.27
C GLY A 66 13.84 -19.67 6.75
N THR A 67 13.00 -18.78 6.21
CA THR A 67 13.06 -18.43 4.78
C THR A 67 14.05 -17.29 4.53
N ARG A 68 14.66 -17.30 3.35
CA ARG A 68 15.66 -16.32 2.91
C ARG A 68 15.61 -16.18 1.39
N PRO A 69 16.00 -15.02 0.83
CA PRO A 69 16.04 -14.85 -0.62
C PRO A 69 17.12 -15.73 -1.25
N THR A 70 16.91 -16.07 -2.53
CA THR A 70 17.91 -16.79 -3.33
C THR A 70 19.11 -15.88 -3.59
N ALA A 71 20.29 -16.32 -3.18
CA ALA A 71 21.53 -15.60 -3.44
C ALA A 71 21.91 -15.70 -4.94
N ALA A 72 22.59 -14.67 -5.45
CA ALA A 72 23.24 -14.74 -6.75
C ALA A 72 24.38 -15.79 -6.75
N GLN A 73 24.79 -16.24 -7.94
CA GLN A 73 25.87 -17.23 -8.06
C GLN A 73 27.17 -16.72 -7.41
N GLY A 74 27.79 -17.56 -6.57
CA GLY A 74 29.01 -17.21 -5.82
C GLY A 74 28.76 -16.47 -4.50
N PHE A 75 27.51 -16.17 -4.15
CA PHE A 75 27.13 -15.51 -2.90
C PHE A 75 26.35 -16.44 -1.96
N ALA A 76 26.37 -16.12 -0.68
CA ALA A 76 25.50 -16.71 0.34
C ALA A 76 24.73 -15.60 1.07
N VAL A 77 23.45 -15.85 1.34
CA VAL A 77 22.61 -14.98 2.17
C VAL A 77 22.39 -15.66 3.52
N ASN A 78 22.70 -14.94 4.60
CA ASN A 78 22.43 -15.34 5.99
C ASN A 78 21.64 -14.23 6.68
N GLU A 79 20.79 -14.59 7.64
CA GLU A 79 20.16 -13.63 8.53
C GLU A 79 21.22 -13.07 9.50
N TYR A 80 21.35 -11.74 9.56
CA TYR A 80 22.27 -11.06 10.45
C TYR A 80 21.60 -10.68 11.78
N ALA A 81 20.40 -10.10 11.69
CA ALA A 81 19.54 -9.73 12.80
C ALA A 81 18.07 -9.77 12.35
N GLY A 82 17.17 -10.10 13.27
CA GLY A 82 15.73 -10.19 13.03
C GLY A 82 14.93 -9.50 14.14
N GLY A 83 13.61 -9.44 13.99
CA GLY A 83 12.72 -8.83 14.99
C GLY A 83 12.72 -7.29 15.01
N LEU A 84 13.18 -6.66 13.93
CA LEU A 84 13.20 -5.21 13.75
C LEU A 84 11.83 -4.70 13.27
N ASP A 85 11.43 -3.52 13.71
CA ASP A 85 10.20 -2.83 13.36
C ASP A 85 10.47 -1.70 12.35
N HIS A 86 10.10 -1.93 11.09
CA HIS A 86 10.34 -1.00 9.98
C HIS A 86 11.80 -0.50 9.88
N PRO A 87 12.80 -1.40 9.78
CA PRO A 87 14.19 -0.98 9.58
C PRO A 87 14.36 -0.34 8.19
N ARG A 88 15.03 0.81 8.12
CA ARG A 88 15.26 1.54 6.86
C ARG A 88 16.73 1.77 6.57
N TRP A 89 17.45 2.38 7.51
CA TRP A 89 18.83 2.79 7.31
C TRP A 89 19.75 1.97 8.20
N LEU A 90 20.87 1.56 7.65
CA LEU A 90 21.91 0.77 8.31
C LEU A 90 23.22 1.56 8.27
N TYR A 91 23.96 1.61 9.38
CA TYR A 91 25.27 2.24 9.43
C TYR A 91 26.26 1.37 10.19
N VAL A 92 27.34 0.97 9.52
CA VAL A 92 28.40 0.14 10.11
C VAL A 92 29.45 1.05 10.75
N LEU A 93 29.69 0.86 12.04
CA LEU A 93 30.70 1.57 12.80
C LEU A 93 32.11 0.98 12.59
N PRO A 94 33.19 1.73 12.82
CA PRO A 94 34.56 1.21 12.66
C PRO A 94 34.91 0.01 13.54
N ASN A 95 34.18 -0.22 14.63
CA ASN A 95 34.32 -1.38 15.51
C ASN A 95 33.52 -2.61 15.03
N GLY A 96 32.77 -2.51 13.95
CA GLY A 96 31.96 -3.60 13.38
C GLY A 96 30.50 -3.63 13.82
N ASP A 97 30.09 -2.77 14.77
CA ASP A 97 28.69 -2.67 15.17
C ASP A 97 27.82 -2.09 14.04
N VAL A 98 26.55 -2.48 14.01
CA VAL A 98 25.59 -2.00 13.01
C VAL A 98 24.47 -1.24 13.71
N LEU A 99 24.37 0.06 13.43
CA LEU A 99 23.25 0.88 13.85
C LEU A 99 22.10 0.71 12.85
N VAL A 100 20.88 0.58 13.37
CA VAL A 100 19.65 0.45 12.58
C VAL A 100 18.69 1.57 12.94
N ALA A 101 18.17 2.27 11.94
CA ALA A 101 17.07 3.23 12.13
C ALA A 101 15.71 2.58 11.82
N GLU A 102 14.87 2.50 12.85
CA GLU A 102 13.48 2.03 12.80
C GLU A 102 12.54 3.22 12.61
N SER A 103 11.79 3.26 11.50
CA SER A 103 11.07 4.48 11.08
C SER A 103 9.60 4.51 11.48
N ASN A 104 9.19 3.68 12.44
CA ASN A 104 7.78 3.63 12.82
C ASN A 104 7.37 4.90 13.56
N ALA A 105 6.13 5.35 13.33
CA ALA A 105 5.60 6.50 14.05
C ALA A 105 5.48 6.17 15.55
N PRO A 106 5.73 7.13 16.46
CA PRO A 106 5.52 6.90 17.89
C PRO A 106 4.07 6.47 18.15
N PRO A 107 3.81 5.71 19.23
CA PRO A 107 2.44 5.33 19.61
C PRO A 107 1.55 6.57 19.67
N ARG A 108 0.39 6.50 19.02
CA ARG A 108 -0.60 7.58 19.13
C ARG A 108 -1.13 7.61 20.58
N PRO A 109 -1.23 8.80 21.21
CA PRO A 109 -1.77 8.94 22.57
C PRO A 109 -3.26 8.57 22.64
#